data_AF-A0A356ZBM8-F1
#
_entry.id   AF-A0A356ZBM8-F1
#
_cell.length_a   1.000
_cell.length_b   1.000
_cell.length_c   1.000
_cell.angle_alpha   90.00
_cell.angle_beta   90.00
_cell.angle_gamma   90.00
#
_symmetry.space_group_name_H-M   'P 1'
#
loop_
_entity.id
_entity.type
_entity.pdbx_description
1 polymer ?
#
loop_
_entity_poly.entity_id
_entity_poly.type
_entity_poly.pdbx_seq_one_letter_code
_entity_poly.pdbx_strand_id
1 'polypeptide(L)'
;MIIVSLIINILIFFAVLNYSYLNKKRHDPDLPDKPFAQMCLFPVCLGIIFTILVDAFRGVMFYQLILFVLAAILLYWIFFKVGK
;
A
#
# COMPACT_ATOMS: atom_id res chain seq x y z
N MET A 1 4.64 -3.16 -20.25
CA MET A 1 3.49 -2.40 -19.67
C MET A 1 3.25 -2.76 -18.22
N ILE A 2 3.08 -4.04 -17.86
CA ILE A 2 2.90 -4.51 -16.46
C ILE A 2 3.95 -4.00 -15.47
N ILE A 3 5.24 -4.03 -15.83
CA ILE A 3 6.33 -3.59 -14.94
C ILE A 3 6.22 -2.08 -14.64
N VAL A 4 5.83 -1.28 -15.63
CA VAL A 4 5.62 0.17 -15.45
C VAL A 4 4.42 0.41 -14.55
N SER A 5 3.31 -0.30 -14.79
CA SER A 5 2.12 -0.24 -13.92
C SER A 5 2.42 -0.69 -12.49
N LEU A 6 3.26 -1.71 -12.31
CA LEU A 6 3.71 -2.19 -11.00
C LEU A 6 4.49 -1.09 -10.26
N ILE A 7 5.48 -0.48 -10.91
CA ILE A 7 6.29 0.58 -10.32
C ILE A 7 5.41 1.78 -9.94
N ILE A 8 4.48 2.18 -10.81
CA ILE A 8 3.55 3.28 -10.55
C ILE A 8 2.65 2.94 -9.35
N ASN A 9 2.05 1.75 -9.30
CA ASN A 9 1.18 1.33 -8.22
C ASN A 9 1.93 1.27 -6.87
N ILE A 10 3.14 0.71 -6.86
CA ILE A 10 4.00 0.68 -5.67
C ILE A 10 4.32 2.10 -5.19
N LEU A 11 4.69 3.02 -6.09
CA LEU A 11 4.99 4.41 -5.74
C LEU A 11 3.76 5.14 -5.19
N ILE A 12 2.58 4.94 -5.79
CA ILE A 12 1.33 5.52 -5.31
C ILE A 12 1.03 5.01 -3.90
N PHE A 13 1.09 3.70 -3.66
CA PHE A 13 0.82 3.16 -2.33
C PHE A 13 1.86 3.57 -1.31
N PHE A 14 3.13 3.61 -1.70
CA PHE A 14 4.20 4.10 -0.84
C PHE A 14 3.95 5.55 -0.43
N ALA A 15 3.61 6.42 -1.39
CA ALA A 15 3.30 7.81 -1.12
C ALA A 15 2.08 7.93 -0.21
N VAL A 16 0.94 7.31 -0.54
CA VAL A 16 -0.32 7.43 0.21
C VAL A 16 -0.17 6.92 1.65
N LEU A 17 0.47 5.76 1.84
CA LEU A 17 0.57 5.11 3.15
C LEU A 17 1.64 5.73 4.04
N ASN A 18 2.71 6.27 3.45
CA ASN A 18 3.76 6.96 4.21
C ASN A 18 3.53 8.46 4.34
N TYR A 19 2.60 9.07 3.58
CA TYR A 19 2.30 10.51 3.65
C TYR A 19 1.91 10.94 5.07
N SER A 20 1.01 10.21 5.72
CA SER A 20 0.57 10.50 7.09
C SER A 20 1.72 10.41 8.10
N TYR A 21 2.62 9.45 7.92
CA TYR A 21 3.79 9.27 8.78
C TYR A 21 4.82 10.39 8.56
N LEU A 22 5.13 10.72 7.30
CA LEU A 22 6.04 11.83 6.97
C LEU A 22 5.51 13.17 7.49
N ASN A 23 4.20 13.41 7.38
CA ASN A 23 3.60 14.65 7.86
C ASN A 23 3.69 14.78 9.39
N LYS A 24 3.48 13.67 10.11
CA LYS A 24 3.66 13.64 11.58
C LYS A 24 5.11 13.78 12.00
N LYS A 25 6.05 13.12 11.32
CA LYS A 25 7.50 13.24 11.59
C LYS A 25 8.04 14.65 11.29
N ARG A 26 7.40 15.40 10.39
CA ARG A 26 7.71 16.81 10.13
C ARG A 26 7.22 17.76 11.23
N HIS A 27 6.17 17.41 11.96
CA HIS A 27 5.63 18.22 13.04
C HIS A 27 6.13 17.79 14.42
N ASP A 28 6.58 16.55 14.56
CA ASP A 28 7.05 16.00 15.82
C ASP A 28 8.39 15.27 15.57
N PRO A 29 9.54 15.93 15.88
CA PRO A 29 10.86 15.36 15.63
C PRO A 29 11.18 14.15 16.52
N ASP A 30 10.47 13.96 17.64
CA ASP A 30 10.61 12.80 18.54
C ASP A 30 9.71 11.61 18.16
N LEU A 31 9.06 11.66 16.98
CA LEU A 31 8.20 10.57 16.52
C LEU A 31 9.03 9.28 16.33
N PRO A 32 8.68 8.16 16.99
CA PRO A 32 9.44 6.92 16.87
C PRO A 32 9.44 6.39 15.43
N ASP A 33 10.54 5.75 15.06
CA ASP A 33 10.70 5.20 13.71
C ASP A 33 9.70 4.08 13.44
N LYS A 34 8.99 4.20 12.32
CA LYS A 34 8.04 3.18 11.88
C LYS A 34 8.81 1.90 11.52
N PRO A 35 8.32 0.70 11.87
CA PRO A 35 8.97 -0.54 11.46
C PRO A 35 9.12 -0.61 9.94
N PHE A 36 10.30 -1.00 9.45
CA PHE A 36 10.59 -1.09 8.01
C PHE A 36 9.55 -1.93 7.25
N ALA A 37 9.02 -2.97 7.90
CA ALA A 37 7.97 -3.81 7.37
C ALA A 37 6.68 -3.03 7.04
N GLN A 38 6.29 -2.08 7.89
CA GLN A 38 5.10 -1.25 7.67
C GLN A 38 5.36 -0.09 6.70
N MET A 39 6.60 0.38 6.61
CA MET A 39 6.97 1.53 5.79
C MET A 39 7.22 1.16 4.33
N CYS A 40 7.96 0.07 4.08
CA CYS A 40 8.39 -0.34 2.75
C CYS A 40 7.71 -1.62 2.26
N LEU A 41 7.72 -2.70 3.05
CA LEU A 41 7.17 -3.99 2.62
C LEU A 41 5.67 -3.93 2.37
N PHE A 42 4.92 -3.22 3.23
CA PHE A 42 3.48 -3.07 3.11
C PHE A 42 3.02 -2.46 1.77
N PRO A 43 3.44 -1.23 1.39
CA PRO A 43 3.05 -0.65 0.11
C PRO A 43 3.57 -1.43 -1.11
N VAL A 44 4.73 -2.08 -1.00
CA VAL A 44 5.27 -2.93 -2.08
C VAL A 44 4.39 -4.16 -2.30
N CYS A 45 4.05 -4.90 -1.24
CA CYS A 45 3.15 -6.05 -1.32
C CYS A 45 1.78 -5.65 -1.88
N LEU A 46 1.26 -4.50 -1.44
CA LEU A 46 -0.02 -3.97 -1.92
C LEU A 46 0.05 -3.63 -3.42
N GLY A 47 1.15 -3.01 -3.87
CA GLY A 47 1.39 -2.72 -5.29
C GLY A 47 1.48 -3.97 -6.15
N ILE A 48 2.14 -5.02 -5.67
CA ILE A 48 2.24 -6.31 -6.36
C ILE A 48 0.87 -6.97 -6.48
N ILE A 49 0.16 -7.14 -5.37
CA ILE A 49 -1.17 -7.76 -5.34
C ILE A 49 -2.13 -7.00 -6.24
N PHE A 50 -2.19 -5.68 -6.11
CA PHE A 50 -3.06 -4.85 -6.91
C PHE A 50 -2.73 -4.96 -8.41
N THR A 51 -1.44 -4.92 -8.79
CA THR A 51 -1.07 -4.99 -10.21
C THR A 51 -1.43 -6.33 -10.84
N ILE A 52 -1.18 -7.45 -10.15
CA ILE A 52 -1.57 -8.78 -10.63
C ILE A 52 -3.08 -8.87 -10.79
N LEU A 53 -3.80 -8.31 -9.83
CA LEU A 53 -5.23 -8.42 -9.75
C LEU A 53 -5.91 -7.53 -10.80
N VAL A 54 -5.43 -6.30 -11.01
CA VAL A 54 -5.85 -5.43 -12.11
C VAL A 54 -5.58 -6.05 -13.47
N ASP A 55 -4.43 -6.70 -13.62
CA ASP A 55 -4.06 -7.37 -14.85
C ASP A 55 -4.98 -8.58 -15.15
N ALA A 56 -5.35 -9.35 -14.12
CA ALA A 56 -6.31 -10.44 -14.22
C ALA A 56 -7.75 -9.98 -14.53
N PHE A 57 -8.12 -8.78 -14.08
CA PHE A 57 -9.48 -8.22 -14.21
C PHE A 57 -9.62 -7.10 -15.25
N ARG A 58 -8.74 -7.08 -16.28
CA ARG A 58 -8.55 -6.03 -17.32
C ARG A 58 -9.78 -5.42 -18.04
N GLY A 59 -11.02 -5.76 -17.68
CA GLY A 59 -12.25 -5.23 -18.28
C GLY A 59 -13.21 -4.49 -17.35
N VAL A 60 -13.01 -4.49 -16.01
CA VAL A 60 -14.04 -3.93 -15.10
C VAL A 60 -13.45 -3.05 -13.99
N MET A 61 -13.27 -1.76 -14.31
CA MET A 61 -12.73 -0.70 -13.43
C MET A 61 -13.36 -0.65 -12.02
N PHE A 62 -14.65 -0.98 -11.91
CA PHE A 62 -15.35 -1.05 -10.62
C PHE A 62 -14.84 -2.18 -9.71
N TYR A 63 -14.53 -3.35 -10.26
CA TYR A 63 -14.00 -4.47 -9.48
C TYR A 63 -12.58 -4.18 -9.00
N GLN A 64 -11.79 -3.48 -9.81
CA GLN A 64 -10.45 -3.02 -9.43
C GLN A 64 -10.48 -2.11 -8.18
N LEU A 65 -11.43 -1.18 -8.07
CA LEU A 65 -11.57 -0.31 -6.89
C LEU A 65 -12.01 -1.08 -5.64
N ILE A 66 -12.96 -2.01 -5.78
CA ILE A 66 -13.44 -2.83 -4.65
C ILE A 66 -12.32 -3.74 -4.14
N LEU A 67 -11.59 -4.37 -5.06
CA LEU A 67 -10.49 -5.27 -4.72
C LEU A 67 -9.29 -4.52 -4.14
N PHE A 68 -9.06 -3.27 -4.55
CA PHE A 68 -8.10 -2.38 -3.92
C PHE A 68 -8.43 -2.14 -2.45
N VAL A 69 -9.68 -1.76 -2.16
CA VAL A 69 -10.15 -1.50 -0.79
C VAL A 69 -10.07 -2.77 0.05
N LEU A 70 -10.50 -3.92 -0.48
CA LEU A 70 -10.37 -5.22 0.18
C LEU A 70 -8.90 -5.54 0.50
N ALA A 71 -8.00 -5.41 -0.46
CA ALA A 71 -6.57 -5.67 -0.25
C ALA A 71 -5.97 -4.74 0.82
N ALA A 72 -6.33 -3.46 0.80
CA ALA A 72 -5.88 -2.49 1.80
C ALA A 72 -6.38 -2.83 3.22
N ILE A 73 -7.64 -3.26 3.36
CA ILE A 73 -8.21 -3.69 4.64
C ILE A 73 -7.51 -4.96 5.14
N LEU A 74 -7.32 -5.95 4.27
CA LEU A 74 -6.72 -7.24 4.62
C LEU A 74 -5.28 -7.06 5.09
N LEU A 75 -4.52 -6.24 4.34
CA LEU A 75 -3.17 -5.87 4.70
C LEU A 75 -3.15 -5.08 6.02
N TYR A 76 -4.01 -4.08 6.22
CA TYR A 76 -4.11 -3.35 7.49
C TYR A 76 -4.33 -4.31 8.67
N TRP A 77 -5.16 -5.33 8.50
CA TRP A 77 -5.37 -6.34 9.53
C TRP A 77 -4.13 -7.16 9.84
N ILE A 78 -3.42 -7.64 8.81
CA ILE A 78 -2.20 -8.45 8.96
C ILE A 78 -1.11 -7.64 9.67
N PHE A 79 -0.85 -6.41 9.22
CA PHE A 79 0.31 -5.65 9.71
C PHE A 79 0.03 -4.85 10.98
N PHE A 80 -1.21 -4.51 11.26
CA PHE A 80 -1.56 -3.60 12.37
C PHE A 80 -2.35 -4.28 13.49
N LYS A 81 -3.09 -5.35 13.20
CA LYS A 81 -3.92 -6.06 14.20
C LYS A 81 -3.34 -7.41 14.64
N VAL A 82 -2.69 -8.15 13.73
CA VAL A 82 -2.09 -9.46 14.03
C VAL A 82 -0.65 -9.33 14.55
N GLY A 83 0.03 -8.22 14.28
CA GLY A 83 1.36 -7.90 14.82
C GLY A 83 1.38 -7.35 16.26
N LYS A 84 0.26 -7.41 16.97
CA LYS A 84 0.12 -7.12 18.40
C LYS A 84 -0.37 -8.38 19.11
#